data_AF-B3E9J9-F1
#
_entry.id   AF-B3E9J9-F1
#
_cell.length_a   1.000
_cell.length_b   1.000
_cell.length_c   1.000
_cell.angle_alpha   90.00
_cell.angle_beta   90.00
_cell.angle_gamma   90.00
#
_symmetry.space_group_name_H-M   'P 1'
#
loop_
_entity.id
_entity.type
_entity.pdbx_description
1 polymer ?
#
loop_
_entity_poly.entity_id
_entity_poly.type
_entity_poly.pdbx_seq_one_letter_code
_entity_poly.pdbx_strand_id
1 'polypeptide(L)'
;MEIRTVGSHELVVSGTIKTINDSISVREALQKLHDGGVTAITLRIEDSFALPSAVIGYLMKLVNREKVKLTLLAGDKRLCELLEELQLTDLFGVSLTTR
;
A
#
# COMPACT_ATOMS: atom_id res chain seq x y z
N MET A 1 14.67 3.23 -0.23
CA MET A 1 13.21 3.40 -0.37
C MET A 1 12.89 4.80 0.08
N GLU A 2 11.97 5.46 -0.61
CA GLU A 2 11.49 6.79 -0.26
C GLU A 2 9.97 6.75 -0.10
N ILE A 3 9.45 7.43 0.92
CA ILE A 3 8.02 7.51 1.21
C ILE A 3 7.63 8.98 1.19
N ARG A 4 6.62 9.31 0.38
CA ARG A 4 6.08 10.67 0.24
C ARG A 4 4.57 10.64 0.41
N THR A 5 4.03 11.50 1.25
CA THR A 5 2.58 11.72 1.33
C THR A 5 2.18 12.80 0.33
N VAL A 6 1.22 12.49 -0.53
CA VAL A 6 0.67 13.42 -1.52
C VAL A 6 -0.75 13.79 -1.09
N GLY A 7 -0.97 15.09 -0.86
CA GLY A 7 -2.24 15.57 -0.30
C GLY A 7 -2.52 14.99 1.10
N SER A 8 -3.79 14.70 1.37
CA SER A 8 -4.25 14.21 2.68
C SER A 8 -4.49 12.70 2.74
N HIS A 9 -4.43 11.98 1.62
CA HIS A 9 -4.93 10.60 1.56
C HIS A 9 -4.10 9.67 0.66
N GLU A 10 -3.03 10.17 0.02
CA GLU A 10 -2.19 9.36 -0.86
C GLU A 10 -0.79 9.17 -0.24
N LEU A 11 -0.31 7.94 -0.26
CA LEU A 11 1.04 7.55 0.11
C LEU A 11 1.76 6.99 -1.11
N VAL A 12 2.83 7.65 -1.52
CA VAL A 12 3.70 7.23 -2.62
C VAL A 12 4.96 6.59 -2.04
N VAL A 13 5.25 5.38 -2.48
CA VAL A 13 6.44 4.62 -2.12
C VAL A 13 7.25 4.36 -3.38
N SER A 14 8.47 4.92 -3.40
CA SER A 14 9.45 4.73 -4.47
C SER A 14 10.58 3.81 -3.97
N GLY A 15 11.07 2.95 -4.85
CA GLY A 15 11.99 1.86 -4.55
C GLY A 15 11.31 0.61 -3.98
N THR A 16 12.13 -0.43 -3.74
CA THR A 16 11.65 -1.74 -3.29
C THR A 16 11.48 -1.81 -1.77
N ILE A 17 10.37 -2.37 -1.30
CA ILE A 17 10.11 -2.64 0.12
C ILE A 17 10.69 -4.03 0.45
N LYS A 18 11.92 -4.09 0.98
CA LYS A 18 12.64 -5.36 1.18
C LYS A 18 13.08 -5.63 2.61
N THR A 19 13.29 -4.58 3.40
CA THR A 19 13.77 -4.72 4.78
C THR A 19 12.62 -4.64 5.79
N ILE A 20 12.89 -5.09 7.01
CA ILE A 20 11.97 -4.92 8.14
C ILE A 20 11.72 -3.43 8.40
N ASN A 21 12.77 -2.61 8.33
CA ASN A 21 12.67 -1.16 8.53
C ASN A 21 11.81 -0.48 7.46
N ASP A 22 11.91 -0.92 6.20
CA ASP A 22 11.04 -0.45 5.11
C ASP A 22 9.56 -0.75 5.44
N SER A 23 9.28 -1.96 5.92
CA SER A 23 7.92 -2.38 6.28
C SER A 23 7.36 -1.58 7.46
N ILE A 24 8.20 -1.30 8.47
CA ILE A 24 7.83 -0.45 9.62
C ILE A 24 7.54 0.98 9.15
N SER A 25 8.37 1.54 8.28
CA SER A 25 8.23 2.92 7.80
C SER A 25 6.93 3.12 7.00
N VAL A 26 6.57 2.15 6.14
CA VAL A 26 5.30 2.17 5.40
C VAL A 26 4.11 2.09 6.34
N ARG A 27 4.17 1.19 7.32
CA ARG A 27 3.12 1.04 8.33
C ARG A 27 2.91 2.34 9.12
N GLU A 28 3.99 2.97 9.58
CA GLU A 28 3.91 4.23 10.33
C GLU A 28 3.33 5.36 9.50
N ALA A 29 3.70 5.44 8.23
CA ALA A 29 3.14 6.46 7.33
C ALA A 29 1.64 6.25 7.07
N LEU A 30 1.21 5.01 6.85
CA LEU A 30 -0.21 4.66 6.72
C LEU A 30 -0.99 4.91 8.02
N GLN A 31 -0.40 4.59 9.17
CA GLN A 31 -1.01 4.85 10.48
C GLN A 31 -1.23 6.35 10.68
N LYS A 32 -0.24 7.20 10.34
CA LYS A 32 -0.38 8.66 10.42
C LYS A 32 -1.52 9.20 9.57
N LEU A 33 -1.71 8.64 8.35
CA LEU A 33 -2.85 9.03 7.50
C LEU A 33 -4.18 8.64 8.14
N HIS A 34 -4.27 7.41 8.67
CA HIS A 34 -5.48 6.93 9.32
C HIS A 34 -5.81 7.71 10.60
N ASP A 35 -4.82 7.98 11.46
CA ASP A 35 -4.96 8.79 12.68
C ASP A 35 -5.42 10.22 12.37
N GLY A 36 -5.12 10.71 11.16
CA GLY A 36 -5.65 11.97 10.61
C GLY A 36 -7.15 11.95 10.26
N GLY A 37 -7.86 10.84 10.51
CA GLY A 37 -9.28 10.67 10.24
C GLY A 37 -9.61 10.24 8.81
N VAL A 38 -8.60 9.82 8.04
CA VAL A 38 -8.77 9.42 6.64
C VAL A 38 -9.39 8.02 6.57
N THR A 39 -10.54 7.93 5.90
CA THR A 39 -11.27 6.66 5.69
C THR A 39 -11.02 6.04 4.32
N ALA A 40 -10.31 6.74 3.43
CA ALA A 40 -9.93 6.26 2.11
C ALA A 40 -8.47 6.58 1.84
N ILE A 41 -7.62 5.56 1.67
CA ILE A 41 -6.18 5.72 1.46
C ILE A 41 -5.81 5.19 0.07
N THR A 42 -5.05 5.99 -0.68
CA THR A 42 -4.41 5.56 -1.93
C THR A 42 -2.95 5.22 -1.65
N LEU A 43 -2.56 3.97 -1.85
CA LEU A 43 -1.17 3.53 -1.73
C LEU A 43 -0.58 3.32 -3.11
N ARG A 44 0.32 4.21 -3.53
CA ARG A 44 1.04 4.11 -4.79
C ARG A 44 2.41 3.49 -4.56
N ILE A 45 2.66 2.35 -5.18
CA ILE A 45 3.94 1.64 -5.16
C ILE A 45 4.55 1.74 -6.56
N GLU A 46 5.60 2.54 -6.73
CA GLU A 46 6.13 2.82 -8.06
C GLU A 46 7.05 1.71 -8.59
N ASP A 47 8.00 1.25 -7.77
CA ASP A 47 9.10 0.39 -8.25
C ASP A 47 9.15 -1.00 -7.61
N SER A 48 8.32 -1.26 -6.59
CA SER A 48 8.35 -2.56 -5.89
C SER A 48 7.52 -3.59 -6.63
N PHE A 49 8.14 -4.72 -6.96
CA PHE A 49 7.47 -5.87 -7.58
C PHE A 49 6.76 -6.78 -6.57
N ALA A 50 7.01 -6.57 -5.27
CA ALA A 50 6.43 -7.37 -4.19
C ALA A 50 6.19 -6.51 -2.95
N LEU A 51 5.34 -7.04 -2.05
CA LEU A 51 5.10 -6.48 -0.73
C LEU A 51 5.47 -7.51 0.34
N PRO A 52 6.24 -7.12 1.37
CA PRO A 52 6.45 -7.98 2.53
C PRO A 52 5.14 -8.35 3.21
N SER A 53 5.05 -9.56 3.75
CA SER A 53 3.86 -10.07 4.46
C SER A 53 3.43 -9.17 5.61
N ALA A 54 4.38 -8.50 6.28
CA ALA A 54 4.11 -7.53 7.33
C ALA A 54 3.28 -6.33 6.84
N VAL A 55 3.56 -5.83 5.63
CA VAL A 55 2.81 -4.73 5.01
C VAL A 55 1.42 -5.23 4.61
N ILE A 56 1.35 -6.39 3.95
CA ILE A 56 0.06 -7.00 3.54
C ILE A 56 -0.85 -7.19 4.76
N GLY A 57 -0.34 -7.79 5.84
CA GLY A 57 -1.12 -8.01 7.06
C GLY A 57 -1.63 -6.72 7.69
N TYR A 58 -0.86 -5.64 7.60
CA TYR A 58 -1.31 -4.33 8.08
C TYR A 58 -2.40 -3.73 7.17
N LEU A 59 -2.26 -3.82 5.84
CA LEU A 59 -3.29 -3.40 4.89
C LEU A 59 -4.61 -4.16 5.11
N MET A 60 -4.53 -5.48 5.34
CA MET A 60 -5.70 -6.29 5.70
C MET A 60 -6.36 -5.81 7.00
N LYS A 61 -5.58 -5.40 8.01
CA LYS A 61 -6.13 -4.82 9.25
C LYS A 61 -6.91 -3.55 8.96
N LEU A 62 -6.35 -2.62 8.18
CA LEU A 62 -6.99 -1.36 7.81
C LEU A 62 -8.32 -1.58 7.09
N VAL A 63 -8.33 -2.47 6.09
CA VAL A 63 -9.55 -2.72 5.30
C VAL A 63 -10.60 -3.49 6.11
N ASN A 64 -10.21 -4.57 6.79
CA ASN A 64 -11.18 -5.46 7.42
C ASN A 64 -11.67 -4.97 8.79
N ARG A 65 -10.77 -4.42 9.62
CA ARG A 65 -11.08 -3.99 10.99
C ARG A 65 -11.47 -2.52 11.02
N GLU A 66 -10.63 -1.66 10.47
CA GLU A 66 -10.83 -0.20 10.53
C GLU A 66 -11.77 0.31 9.42
N LYS A 67 -12.22 -0.57 8.52
CA LYS A 67 -13.13 -0.26 7.39
C LYS A 67 -12.62 0.86 6.48
N VAL A 68 -11.30 0.99 6.37
CA VAL A 68 -10.66 1.96 5.48
C VAL A 68 -10.74 1.44 4.05
N LYS A 69 -11.20 2.29 3.13
CA LYS A 69 -11.17 2.01 1.70
C LYS A 69 -9.72 2.16 1.21
N LEU A 70 -9.12 1.06 0.75
CA LEU A 70 -7.78 1.08 0.18
C LEU A 70 -7.87 1.11 -1.35
N THR A 71 -6.97 1.85 -1.99
CA THR A 71 -6.71 1.76 -3.43
C THR A 71 -5.22 1.62 -3.63
N LEU A 72 -4.79 0.49 -4.19
CA LEU A 72 -3.37 0.20 -4.38
C LEU A 72 -2.98 0.39 -5.84
N LEU A 73 -2.15 1.39 -6.11
CA LEU A 73 -1.64 1.71 -7.43
C LEU A 73 -0.25 1.10 -7.60
N ALA A 74 -0.15 0.00 -8.34
CA ALA A 74 1.12 -0.67 -8.61
C ALA A 74 1.72 -0.16 -9.92
N GLY A 75 2.98 0.26 -9.89
CA GLY A 75 3.76 0.64 -11.07
C GLY A 75 4.44 -0.56 -11.76
N ASP A 76 4.55 -1.69 -11.08
CA ASP A 76 5.09 -2.94 -11.62
C ASP A 76 4.00 -4.00 -11.76
N LYS A 77 3.87 -4.56 -12.97
CA LYS A 77 2.87 -5.59 -13.28
C LYS A 77 3.02 -6.85 -12.41
N ARG A 78 4.24 -7.19 -12.00
CA ARG A 78 4.51 -8.35 -11.13
C ARG A 78 3.89 -8.17 -9.75
N LEU A 79 3.79 -6.93 -9.26
CA LEU A 79 3.09 -6.68 -8.00
C LEU A 79 1.58 -6.89 -8.14
N CYS A 80 0.98 -6.48 -9.26
CA CYS A 80 -0.42 -6.79 -9.55
C CYS A 80 -0.65 -8.30 -9.60
N GLU A 81 0.18 -9.02 -10.36
CA GLU A 81 0.10 -10.49 -10.49
C GLU A 81 0.22 -11.18 -9.13
N LEU A 82 1.18 -10.76 -8.29
CA LEU A 82 1.32 -11.28 -6.92
C LEU A 82 0.05 -11.06 -6.09
N LEU A 83 -0.55 -9.87 -6.16
CA LEU A 83 -1.75 -9.56 -5.38
C LEU A 83 -2.99 -10.29 -5.92
N GLU A 84 -3.03 -10.56 -7.22
CA GLU A 84 -4.07 -11.36 -7.87
C GLU A 84 -3.97 -12.85 -7.49
N GLU A 85 -2.77 -13.42 -7.51
CA GLU A 85 -2.50 -14.78 -7.04
C GLU A 85 -2.92 -14.98 -5.57
N LEU A 86 -2.74 -13.93 -4.75
CA LEU A 86 -3.16 -13.91 -3.35
C LEU A 86 -4.65 -13.56 -3.15
N GLN A 87 -5.40 -13.29 -4.22
CA GLN A 87 -6.81 -12.88 -4.19
C GLN A 87 -7.06 -11.61 -3.36
N LEU A 88 -6.09 -10.68 -3.35
CA LEU A 88 -6.12 -9.42 -2.62
C LEU A 88 -6.50 -8.22 -3.51
N THR A 89 -6.60 -8.43 -4.82
CA THR A 89 -6.94 -7.43 -5.84
C THR A 89 -8.21 -6.66 -5.51
N ASP A 90 -9.32 -7.37 -5.25
CA ASP A 90 -10.61 -6.76 -4.91
C ASP A 90 -10.60 -6.11 -3.53
N LEU A 91 -9.92 -6.75 -2.56
CA LEU A 91 -9.85 -6.26 -1.19
C LEU A 91 -9.08 -4.93 -1.08
N PHE A 92 -8.00 -4.78 -1.84
CA PHE A 92 -7.13 -3.61 -1.80
C PHE A 92 -7.42 -2.58 -2.90
N GLY A 93 -8.38 -2.86 -3.79
CA GLY A 93 -8.65 -2.01 -4.96
C GLY A 93 -7.40 -1.83 -5.81
N VAL A 94 -6.75 -2.94 -6.16
CA VAL A 94 -5.48 -2.92 -6.89
C VAL A 94 -5.72 -2.47 -8.33
N SER A 95 -4.89 -1.57 -8.82
CA SER A 95 -4.89 -1.12 -10.21
C SER A 95 -3.48 -0.85 -10.68
N LEU A 96 -3.19 -1.18 -11.94
CA LEU A 96 -1.92 -0.82 -12.57
C LEU A 96 -1.93 0.68 -12.87
N THR A 97 -0.93 1.41 -12.37
CA THR A 97 -0.74 2.82 -12.76
C THR A 97 0.13 2.86 -14.00
N THR A 98 -0.44 3.17 -15.15
CA THR A 98 0.33 3.57 -16.33
C THR A 98 0.86 4.98 -16.08
N ARG A 99 2.18 5.14 -16.03
CA ARG A 99 2.82 6.45 -16.13
C ARG A 99 2.57 7.07 -17.49
#